data_AF-A0A1Z3HSB8-F1
#
_entry.id   AF-A0A1Z3HSB8-F1
#
_cell.length_a   1.000
_cell.length_b   1.000
_cell.length_c   1.000
_cell.angle_alpha   90.00
_cell.angle_beta   90.00
_cell.angle_gamma   90.00
#
_symmetry.space_group_name_H-M   'P 1'
#
loop_
_entity.id
_entity.type
_entity.pdbx_description
1 polymer ?
#
loop_
_entity_poly.entity_id
_entity_poly.type
_entity_poly.pdbx_seq_one_letter_code
_entity_poly.pdbx_strand_id
1 'polypeptide(L)'
;MATSLLSDPLADDDALDTYIYQYLRALTAHEVGHVLGLRHNFLGSTLLAPEELNDRAATRQRGLVSSVMDYFPPNLAPPDSEQGDYFPVTVGLYDQWAIEYGYRPFPQALPHQAQQQLQQIAQRSPAPELAYAADEDIWNFIDPMANAWDLQQ
;
A
#
# COMPACT_ATOMS: atom_id res chain seq x y z
N MET A 1 -20.42 -5.84 -17.81
CA MET A 1 -21.16 -7.04 -17.35
C MET A 1 -20.84 -7.40 -15.88
N ALA A 2 -20.18 -6.53 -15.09
CA ALA A 2 -20.04 -6.67 -13.64
C ALA A 2 -20.87 -5.62 -12.85
N THR A 3 -21.43 -4.64 -13.54
CA THR A 3 -22.14 -3.49 -12.95
C THR A 3 -23.62 -3.74 -12.63
N SER A 4 -24.17 -4.93 -12.88
CA SER A 4 -25.62 -5.18 -12.73
C SER A 4 -26.01 -6.09 -11.55
N LEU A 5 -25.07 -6.51 -10.71
CA LEU A 5 -25.33 -7.45 -9.60
C LEU A 5 -24.99 -6.90 -8.21
N LEU A 6 -24.44 -5.69 -8.14
CA LEU A 6 -24.24 -4.98 -6.90
C LEU A 6 -25.22 -3.81 -6.95
N SER A 7 -26.00 -3.59 -5.88
CA SER A 7 -26.56 -2.27 -5.61
C SER A 7 -25.41 -1.29 -5.77
N ASP A 8 -25.46 -0.45 -6.81
CA ASP A 8 -24.30 0.32 -7.26
C ASP A 8 -23.76 1.12 -6.07
N PRO A 9 -22.61 0.72 -5.48
CA PRO A 9 -22.09 1.38 -4.28
C PRO A 9 -21.64 2.81 -4.58
N LEU A 10 -21.64 3.19 -5.86
CA LEU A 10 -21.34 4.53 -6.38
C LEU A 10 -22.58 5.25 -6.94
N ALA A 11 -23.79 4.71 -6.74
CA ALA A 11 -25.03 5.42 -7.11
C ALA A 11 -25.37 6.58 -6.16
N ASP A 12 -24.68 6.65 -5.03
CA ASP A 12 -24.71 7.79 -4.12
C ASP A 12 -23.59 8.77 -4.49
N ASP A 13 -23.94 10.03 -4.71
CA ASP A 13 -22.98 11.07 -5.15
C ASP A 13 -21.84 11.23 -4.12
N ASP A 14 -22.15 11.12 -2.81
CA ASP A 14 -21.14 11.21 -1.74
C ASP A 14 -20.17 10.01 -1.78
N ALA A 15 -20.66 8.82 -2.10
CA ALA A 15 -19.84 7.62 -2.24
C ALA A 15 -18.94 7.69 -3.48
N LEU A 16 -19.46 8.23 -4.58
CA LEU A 16 -18.69 8.48 -5.81
C LEU A 16 -17.59 9.53 -5.59
N ASP A 17 -17.91 10.64 -4.95
CA ASP A 17 -16.93 11.69 -4.60
C ASP A 17 -15.84 11.13 -3.69
N THR A 18 -16.22 10.31 -2.70
CA THR A 18 -15.26 9.64 -1.81
C THR A 18 -14.35 8.70 -2.58
N TYR A 19 -14.90 7.87 -3.48
CA TYR A 19 -14.14 6.97 -4.33
C TYR A 19 -13.10 7.72 -5.16
N ILE A 20 -13.52 8.78 -5.87
CA ILE A 20 -12.64 9.58 -6.74
C ILE A 20 -11.56 10.27 -5.91
N TYR A 21 -11.93 10.85 -4.77
CA TYR A 21 -10.98 11.52 -3.88
C TYR A 21 -9.90 10.55 -3.37
N GLN A 22 -10.30 9.38 -2.88
CA GLN A 22 -9.35 8.38 -2.38
C GLN A 22 -8.45 7.85 -3.50
N TYR A 23 -9.00 7.60 -4.70
CA TYR A 23 -8.22 7.19 -5.86
C TYR A 23 -7.16 8.21 -6.24
N LEU A 24 -7.54 9.48 -6.40
CA LEU A 24 -6.61 10.56 -6.75
C LEU A 24 -5.54 10.75 -5.68
N ARG A 25 -5.90 10.63 -4.41
CA ARG A 25 -4.94 10.69 -3.29
C ARG A 25 -3.93 9.55 -3.37
N ALA A 26 -4.38 8.31 -3.56
CA ALA A 26 -3.50 7.14 -3.65
C ALA A 26 -2.58 7.21 -4.88
N LEU A 27 -3.13 7.57 -6.04
CA LEU A 27 -2.36 7.75 -7.27
C LEU A 27 -1.32 8.87 -7.13
N THR A 28 -1.70 10.00 -6.53
CA THR A 28 -0.73 11.09 -6.28
C THR A 28 0.41 10.62 -5.37
N ALA A 29 0.10 9.85 -4.33
CA ALA A 29 1.12 9.29 -3.45
C ALA A 29 2.06 8.31 -4.20
N HIS A 30 1.51 7.47 -5.08
CA HIS A 30 2.27 6.55 -5.94
C HIS A 30 3.27 7.30 -6.83
N GLU A 31 2.81 8.30 -7.57
CA GLU A 31 3.67 9.06 -8.48
C GLU A 31 4.72 9.87 -7.71
N VAL A 32 4.37 10.43 -6.56
CA VAL A 32 5.35 11.08 -5.68
C VAL A 32 6.38 10.05 -5.17
N GLY A 33 5.96 8.82 -4.88
CA GLY A 33 6.86 7.73 -4.54
C GLY A 33 7.91 7.47 -5.63
N HIS A 34 7.50 7.43 -6.89
CA HIS A 34 8.44 7.35 -8.03
C HIS A 34 9.39 8.55 -8.12
N VAL A 35 8.91 9.77 -7.88
CA VAL A 35 9.77 10.97 -7.83
C VAL A 35 10.81 10.86 -6.71
N LEU A 36 10.45 10.23 -5.59
CA LEU A 36 11.35 9.90 -4.48
C LEU A 36 12.18 8.62 -4.72
N GLY A 37 12.12 8.03 -5.92
CA GLY A 37 12.94 6.88 -6.32
C GLY A 37 12.42 5.52 -5.86
N LEU A 38 11.19 5.43 -5.35
CA LEU A 38 10.58 4.14 -5.03
C LEU A 38 10.17 3.41 -6.32
N ARG A 39 10.50 2.12 -6.38
CA ARG A 39 10.00 1.18 -7.40
C ARG A 39 8.63 0.64 -7.00
N HIS A 40 7.96 -0.03 -7.93
CA HIS A 40 6.79 -0.81 -7.61
C HIS A 40 7.09 -1.86 -6.53
N ASN A 41 6.09 -2.15 -5.70
CA ASN A 41 6.16 -3.22 -4.71
C ASN A 41 4.87 -4.04 -4.76
N PHE A 42 4.91 -5.20 -5.43
CA PHE A 42 3.77 -6.08 -5.64
C PHE A 42 3.46 -7.02 -4.47
N LEU A 43 4.12 -6.84 -3.33
CA LEU A 43 3.72 -7.44 -2.05
C LEU A 43 3.03 -6.42 -1.13
N GLY A 44 2.75 -5.21 -1.64
CA GLY A 44 2.10 -4.14 -0.89
C GLY A 44 0.71 -4.53 -0.37
N SER A 45 -0.06 -5.24 -1.19
CA SER A 45 -1.41 -5.71 -0.87
C SER A 45 -1.47 -6.93 0.04
N THR A 46 -0.32 -7.46 0.49
CA THR A 46 -0.25 -8.66 1.37
C THR A 46 -0.33 -8.36 2.87
N LEU A 47 -0.47 -7.08 3.24
CA LEU A 47 -0.37 -6.62 4.62
C LEU A 47 -1.53 -7.10 5.52
N LEU A 48 -2.75 -7.07 4.99
CA LEU A 48 -3.98 -7.26 5.76
C LEU A 48 -4.63 -8.59 5.37
N ALA A 49 -5.25 -9.26 6.34
CA ALA A 49 -6.16 -10.34 6.02
C ALA A 49 -7.45 -9.78 5.36
N PRO A 50 -8.16 -10.57 4.52
CA PRO A 50 -9.38 -10.11 3.84
C PRO A 50 -10.43 -9.52 4.78
N GLU A 51 -10.56 -10.08 5.98
CA GLU A 51 -11.53 -9.63 6.99
C GLU A 51 -11.20 -8.23 7.56
N GLU A 52 -9.96 -7.77 7.42
CA GLU A 52 -9.47 -6.49 7.94
C GLU A 52 -9.56 -5.36 6.91
N LEU A 53 -9.75 -5.68 5.62
CA LEU A 53 -9.75 -4.69 4.52
C LEU A 53 -10.82 -3.60 4.68
N ASN A 54 -11.95 -3.95 5.31
CA ASN A 54 -13.05 -3.01 5.56
C ASN A 54 -13.08 -2.46 6.99
N ASP A 55 -12.15 -2.88 7.87
CA ASP A 55 -11.98 -2.28 9.19
C ASP A 55 -11.17 -0.98 9.07
N ARG A 56 -11.88 0.16 9.05
CA ARG A 56 -11.26 1.50 8.96
C ARG A 56 -10.29 1.79 10.12
N ALA A 57 -10.47 1.20 11.30
CA ALA A 57 -9.51 1.40 12.39
C ALA A 57 -8.18 0.72 12.06
N ALA A 58 -8.23 -0.52 11.57
CA ALA A 58 -7.05 -1.26 11.15
C ALA A 58 -6.36 -0.63 9.94
N THR A 59 -7.11 -0.28 8.89
CA THR A 59 -6.56 0.28 7.64
C THR A 59 -5.99 1.69 7.84
N ARG A 60 -6.52 2.49 8.78
CA ARG A 60 -5.94 3.81 9.10
C ARG A 60 -4.74 3.72 10.02
N GLN A 61 -4.65 2.69 10.86
CA GLN A 61 -3.50 2.48 11.74
C GLN A 61 -2.29 1.88 11.02
N ARG A 62 -2.51 0.84 10.20
CA ARG A 62 -1.44 0.11 9.50
C ARG A 62 -1.31 0.47 8.03
N GLY A 63 -2.33 1.08 7.43
CA GLY A 63 -2.47 1.19 5.97
C GLY A 63 -3.35 0.08 5.42
N LEU A 64 -4.12 0.39 4.36
CA LEU A 64 -4.84 -0.61 3.57
C LEU A 64 -3.87 -1.55 2.82
N VAL A 65 -2.70 -1.01 2.46
CA VAL A 65 -1.57 -1.71 1.84
C VAL A 65 -0.29 -1.28 2.57
N SER A 66 0.73 -2.15 2.59
CA SER A 66 2.04 -1.79 3.12
C SER A 66 2.81 -0.85 2.19
N SER A 67 2.45 -0.79 0.91
CA SER A 67 3.08 0.07 -0.08
C SER A 67 2.06 0.64 -1.07
N VAL A 68 1.99 1.96 -1.21
CA VAL A 68 1.20 2.61 -2.27
C VAL A 68 1.81 2.39 -3.65
N MET A 69 3.03 1.85 -3.72
CA MET A 69 3.71 1.48 -4.96
C MET A 69 3.23 0.15 -5.56
N ASP A 70 2.23 -0.50 -4.97
CA ASP A 70 1.59 -1.68 -5.54
C ASP A 70 0.50 -1.28 -6.56
N TYR A 71 0.04 -2.24 -7.36
CA TYR A 71 -1.16 -2.16 -8.18
C TYR A 71 -2.29 -2.90 -7.48
N PHE A 72 -3.12 -2.18 -6.74
CA PHE A 72 -4.31 -2.72 -6.09
C PHE A 72 -5.60 -2.31 -6.83
N PRO A 73 -6.61 -3.19 -6.91
CA PRO A 73 -7.96 -2.82 -7.30
C PRO A 73 -8.62 -1.95 -6.22
N PRO A 74 -9.77 -1.31 -6.51
CA PRO A 74 -10.59 -0.75 -5.44
C PRO A 74 -10.98 -1.83 -4.42
N ASN A 75 -10.87 -1.52 -3.14
CA ASN A 75 -11.40 -2.36 -2.08
C ASN A 75 -12.93 -2.25 -2.05
N LEU A 76 -13.60 -3.33 -2.44
CA LEU A 76 -15.04 -3.44 -2.41
C LEU A 76 -15.42 -4.42 -1.31
N ALA A 77 -16.26 -3.98 -0.37
CA ALA A 77 -16.79 -4.86 0.65
C ALA A 77 -17.68 -5.94 0.01
N PRO A 78 -17.69 -7.17 0.58
CA PRO A 78 -18.67 -8.17 0.20
C PRO A 78 -20.11 -7.64 0.37
N PRO A 79 -21.09 -8.20 -0.36
CA PRO A 79 -22.49 -7.90 -0.11
C PRO A 79 -22.85 -8.05 1.37
N ASP A 80 -23.74 -7.19 1.85
CA ASP A 80 -24.20 -7.15 3.25
C ASP A 80 -23.13 -6.79 4.30
N SER A 81 -21.94 -6.34 3.89
CA SER A 81 -20.89 -5.81 4.76
C SER A 81 -20.80 -4.28 4.68
N GLU A 82 -20.32 -3.64 5.75
CA GLU A 82 -20.04 -2.20 5.73
C GLU A 82 -18.84 -1.92 4.81
N GLN A 83 -19.00 -0.98 3.88
CA GLN A 83 -17.93 -0.56 2.99
C GLN A 83 -16.83 0.17 3.77
N GLY A 84 -15.58 -0.29 3.64
CA GLY A 84 -14.39 0.40 4.14
C GLY A 84 -13.94 1.54 3.24
N ASP A 85 -12.66 1.94 3.37
CA ASP A 85 -12.05 2.85 2.40
C ASP A 85 -11.82 2.10 1.07
N TYR A 86 -12.14 2.73 -0.07
CA TYR A 86 -11.98 2.17 -1.41
C TYR A 86 -10.51 2.10 -1.85
N PHE A 87 -9.70 3.07 -1.42
CA PHE A 87 -8.26 3.13 -1.71
C PHE A 87 -7.47 3.58 -0.47
N PRO A 88 -6.14 3.39 -0.43
CA PRO A 88 -5.33 3.79 0.70
C PRO A 88 -5.41 5.29 1.02
N VAL A 89 -5.88 5.61 2.23
CA VAL A 89 -5.95 6.99 2.75
C VAL A 89 -4.74 7.36 3.61
N THR A 90 -3.75 6.48 3.71
CA THR A 90 -2.45 6.69 4.35
C THR A 90 -1.34 6.12 3.44
N VAL A 91 -0.09 6.50 3.72
CA VAL A 91 1.09 5.87 3.10
C VAL A 91 1.41 4.61 3.89
N GLY A 92 1.84 3.53 3.23
CA GLY A 92 2.02 2.23 3.87
C GLY A 92 3.29 2.11 4.71
N LEU A 93 3.39 1.04 5.50
CA LEU A 93 4.52 0.79 6.41
C LEU A 93 5.85 0.58 5.67
N TYR A 94 5.82 -0.11 4.52
CA TYR A 94 7.00 -0.28 3.66
C TYR A 94 7.50 1.05 3.13
N ASP A 95 6.60 1.87 2.57
CA ASP A 95 6.96 3.18 2.00
C ASP A 95 7.60 4.08 3.07
N GLN A 96 7.00 4.15 4.26
CA GLN A 96 7.52 4.93 5.38
C GLN A 96 8.92 4.46 5.78
N TRP A 97 9.14 3.15 5.84
CA TRP A 97 10.44 2.57 6.15
C TRP A 97 11.49 2.83 5.06
N ALA A 98 11.12 2.68 3.79
CA ALA A 98 12.01 2.92 2.65
C ALA A 98 12.44 4.39 2.59
N ILE A 99 11.49 5.32 2.80
CA ILE A 99 11.78 6.76 2.87
C ILE A 99 12.62 7.08 4.12
N GLU A 100 12.34 6.48 5.27
CA GLU A 100 13.17 6.65 6.47
C GLU A 100 14.62 6.21 6.19
N TYR A 101 14.83 5.06 5.56
CA TYR A 101 16.16 4.58 5.21
C TYR A 101 16.87 5.52 4.22
N GLY A 102 16.17 5.97 3.17
CA GLY A 102 16.76 6.77 2.10
C GLY A 102 16.97 8.25 2.43
N TYR A 103 16.13 8.83 3.29
CA TYR A 103 16.02 10.29 3.44
C TYR A 103 16.11 10.80 4.88
N ARG A 104 16.22 9.94 5.90
CA ARG A 104 16.37 10.42 7.29
C ARG A 104 17.65 11.24 7.44
N PRO A 105 17.57 12.50 7.89
CA PRO A 105 18.75 13.32 8.08
C PRO A 105 19.53 12.86 9.32
N PHE A 106 20.85 12.77 9.19
CA PHE A 106 21.78 12.48 10.30
C PHE A 106 22.72 13.67 10.53
N PRO A 107 22.20 14.82 11.01
CA PRO A 107 23.02 16.00 11.22
C PRO A 107 24.10 15.71 12.26
N GLN A 108 25.33 16.11 11.98
CA GLN A 108 26.47 16.02 12.91
C GLN A 108 26.95 14.60 13.25
N ALA A 109 26.42 13.56 12.60
CA ALA A 109 26.92 12.20 12.74
C ALA A 109 28.26 12.02 12.02
N LEU A 110 29.25 11.41 12.68
CA LEU A 110 30.42 10.89 11.99
C LEU A 110 29.99 9.80 10.99
N PRO A 111 30.71 9.57 9.87
CA PRO A 111 30.31 8.57 8.87
C PRO A 111 29.97 7.18 9.45
N HIS A 112 30.72 6.72 10.46
CA HIS A 112 30.46 5.45 11.14
C HIS A 112 29.16 5.42 11.94
N GLN A 113 28.76 6.54 12.55
CA GLN A 113 27.49 6.63 13.30
C GLN A 113 26.29 6.63 12.36
N ALA A 114 26.38 7.35 11.23
CA ALA A 114 25.35 7.31 10.19
C ALA A 114 25.19 5.89 9.64
N GLN A 115 26.30 5.16 9.42
CA GLN A 115 26.25 3.77 8.98
C GLN A 115 25.54 2.86 10.00
N GLN A 116 25.82 3.01 11.30
CA GLN A 116 25.14 2.23 12.35
C GLN A 116 23.64 2.51 12.40
N GLN A 117 23.22 3.77 12.24
CA GLN A 117 21.82 4.16 12.23
C GLN A 117 21.09 3.63 10.99
N LEU A 118 21.69 3.73 9.81
CA LEU A 118 21.16 3.12 8.59
C LEU A 118 21.03 1.60 8.75
N GLN A 119 22.02 0.94 9.34
CA GLN A 119 21.99 -0.50 9.58
C GLN A 119 20.84 -0.90 10.52
N GLN A 120 20.55 -0.09 11.56
CA GLN A 120 19.40 -0.33 12.44
C GLN A 120 18.06 -0.24 11.70
N ILE A 121 17.92 0.71 10.77
CA ILE A 121 16.72 0.83 9.94
C ILE A 121 16.63 -0.39 9.00
N ALA A 122 17.71 -0.73 8.30
CA ALA A 122 17.76 -1.87 7.36
C ALA A 122 17.46 -3.21 8.02
N GLN A 123 17.85 -3.40 9.29
CA GLN A 123 17.60 -4.64 10.04
C GLN A 123 16.12 -4.97 10.21
N ARG A 124 15.21 -4.01 10.00
CA ARG A 124 13.75 -4.25 10.00
C ARG A 124 13.27 -5.00 8.77
N SER A 125 14.04 -5.03 7.67
CA SER A 125 13.65 -5.63 6.38
C SER A 125 13.02 -7.03 6.42
N PRO A 126 13.36 -7.94 7.35
CA PRO A 126 12.70 -9.26 7.42
C PRO A 126 11.24 -9.22 7.94
N ALA A 127 10.75 -8.08 8.42
CA ALA A 127 9.39 -7.96 8.92
C ALA A 127 8.37 -8.15 7.77
N PRO A 128 7.30 -8.96 7.96
CA PRO A 128 6.33 -9.25 6.89
C PRO A 128 5.68 -8.00 6.28
N GLU A 129 5.40 -6.98 7.09
CA GLU A 129 4.83 -5.72 6.65
C GLU A 129 5.79 -4.88 5.77
N LEU A 130 7.06 -5.29 5.66
CA LEU A 130 8.08 -4.66 4.83
C LEU A 130 8.50 -5.57 3.65
N ALA A 131 7.70 -6.58 3.32
CA ALA A 131 7.94 -7.44 2.17
C ALA A 131 7.98 -6.63 0.86
N TYR A 132 8.80 -7.10 -0.09
CA TYR A 132 9.05 -6.42 -1.35
C TYR A 132 9.13 -7.39 -2.53
N ALA A 133 8.43 -7.08 -3.62
CA ALA A 133 8.58 -7.71 -4.92
C ALA A 133 8.55 -6.66 -6.03
N ALA A 134 9.53 -6.69 -6.93
CA ALA A 134 9.70 -5.73 -8.01
C ALA A 134 8.94 -6.12 -9.28
N ASP A 135 9.02 -5.28 -10.31
CA ASP A 135 8.48 -5.54 -11.66
C ASP A 135 8.94 -6.88 -12.24
N GLU A 136 10.18 -7.28 -11.96
CA GLU A 136 10.73 -8.53 -12.48
C GLU A 136 10.11 -9.78 -11.84
N ASP A 137 9.60 -9.65 -10.61
CA ASP A 137 9.05 -10.77 -9.84
C ASP A 137 7.66 -11.16 -10.35
N ILE A 138 6.87 -10.19 -10.83
CA ILE A 138 5.54 -10.45 -11.39
C ILE A 138 5.59 -11.07 -12.79
N TRP A 139 6.65 -10.83 -13.57
CA TRP A 139 6.78 -11.38 -14.94
C TRP A 139 7.18 -12.84 -14.97
N ASN A 140 7.86 -13.30 -13.92
CA ASN A 140 8.33 -14.67 -13.83
C ASN A 140 7.29 -15.62 -13.23
N PHE A 141 6.20 -15.10 -12.63
CA PHE A 141 5.10 -15.86 -12.01
C PHE A 141 5.57 -16.95 -11.02
N ILE A 142 6.69 -16.71 -10.34
CA ILE A 142 7.29 -17.66 -9.39
C ILE A 142 6.64 -17.51 -8.02
N ASP A 143 6.49 -16.27 -7.57
CA ASP A 143 5.85 -15.97 -6.29
C ASP A 143 4.35 -15.74 -6.50
N PRO A 144 3.48 -16.64 -6.03
CA PRO A 144 2.04 -16.49 -6.18
C PRO A 144 1.46 -15.32 -5.37
N MET A 145 2.25 -14.69 -4.48
CA MET A 145 1.83 -13.51 -3.72
C MET A 145 2.16 -12.20 -4.43
N ALA A 146 3.07 -12.20 -5.41
CA ALA A 146 3.42 -11.02 -6.19
C ALA A 146 2.50 -10.92 -7.41
N ASN A 147 1.33 -10.30 -7.24
CA ASN A 147 0.35 -10.12 -8.32
C ASN A 147 -0.07 -8.66 -8.45
N ALA A 148 -0.15 -8.19 -9.70
CA ALA A 148 -0.79 -6.92 -9.99
C ALA A 148 -2.32 -7.07 -9.98
N TRP A 149 -3.01 -6.04 -9.50
CA TRP A 149 -4.46 -5.95 -9.42
C TRP A 149 -5.10 -6.99 -8.49
N ASP A 150 -4.43 -7.26 -7.37
CA ASP A 150 -4.89 -8.18 -6.34
C ASP A 150 -4.89 -7.51 -4.94
N LEU A 151 -5.94 -7.77 -4.15
CA LEU A 151 -6.06 -7.40 -2.73
C LEU A 151 -6.15 -8.63 -1.82
N GLN A 152 -5.70 -9.79 -2.32
CA GLN A 152 -5.83 -11.10 -1.67
C GLN A 152 -7.26 -11.50 -1.33
N GLN A 153 -8.23 -11.02 -2.11
CA GLN A 153 -9.65 -11.34 -1.95
C GLN A 153 -10.09 -12.56 -2.75
#